data_AF-A0A976LIG0-F1
#
_entry.id   AF-A0A976LIG0-F1
#
_cell.length_a   1.000
_cell.length_b   1.000
_cell.length_c   1.000
_cell.angle_alpha   90.00
_cell.angle_beta   90.00
_cell.angle_gamma   90.00
#
_symmetry.space_group_name_H-M   'P 1'
#
loop_
_entity.id
_entity.type
_entity.pdbx_description
1 polymer ?
#
loop_
_entity_poly.entity_id
_entity_poly.type
_entity_poly.pdbx_seq_one_letter_code
_entity_poly.pdbx_strand_id
1 'polypeptide(L)'
;MKIVFFVFVGLLLSGCGFFQETVTRDFSIDSQAMAEQRARVDLSCRNPKADRPIRRDSMTNWQYEIYSEYKVWVEGCNKQITYLVVCREDEPCRFADQIDIDP
;
A
#
# COMPACT_ATOMS: atom_id res chain seq x y z
N MET A 1 40.74 14.28 43.95
CA MET A 1 39.34 14.02 43.53
C MET A 1 39.02 14.85 42.30
N LYS A 2 39.27 14.33 41.09
CA LYS A 2 39.11 15.10 39.84
C LYS A 2 39.01 14.18 38.60
N ILE A 3 38.35 13.03 38.72
CA ILE A 3 38.27 12.04 37.62
C ILE A 3 36.82 11.52 37.41
N VAL A 4 35.86 11.92 38.25
CA VAL A 4 34.49 11.38 38.18
C VAL A 4 33.55 12.19 37.28
N PHE A 5 33.92 13.41 36.89
CA PHE A 5 33.02 14.30 36.15
C PHE A 5 32.98 14.09 34.63
N PHE A 6 33.95 13.38 34.04
CA PHE A 6 34.04 13.24 32.58
C PHE A 6 33.31 12.03 32.00
N VAL A 7 32.86 11.09 32.82
CA VAL A 7 32.24 9.84 32.32
C VAL A 7 30.75 10.01 32.01
N PHE A 8 30.06 10.95 32.66
CA PHE A 8 28.62 11.14 32.46
C PHE A 8 28.24 11.94 31.20
N VAL A 9 29.17 12.70 30.61
CA VAL A 9 28.89 13.52 29.42
C VAL A 9 29.00 12.71 28.12
N GLY A 10 29.73 11.58 28.12
CA GLY A 10 29.90 10.74 26.93
C GLY A 10 28.69 9.87 26.57
N LEU A 11 27.84 9.53 27.54
CA LEU A 11 26.69 8.62 27.35
C LEU A 11 25.40 9.31 26.87
N LEU A 12 25.37 10.65 26.85
CA LEU A 12 24.23 11.42 26.33
C LEU A 12 24.33 11.71 24.83
N LEU A 13 25.45 11.37 24.17
CA LEU A 13 25.68 11.56 22.73
C LEU A 13 25.50 10.28 21.90
N SER A 14 25.34 9.13 22.54
CA SER A 14 25.08 7.87 21.85
C SER A 14 23.60 7.68 21.56
N GLY A 15 23.18 8.23 20.41
CA GLY A 15 22.20 7.56 19.57
C GLY A 15 20.75 7.92 19.81
N CYS A 16 20.33 9.10 19.36
CA CYS A 16 19.06 9.14 18.62
C CYS A 16 19.26 8.28 17.37
N GLY A 17 19.11 6.97 17.50
CA GLY A 17 18.91 6.09 16.36
C GLY A 17 17.65 6.61 15.67
N PHE A 18 17.83 7.32 14.56
CA PHE A 18 16.75 7.64 13.65
C PHE A 18 16.18 6.30 13.19
N PHE A 19 15.16 5.82 13.89
CA PHE A 19 14.29 4.77 13.39
C PHE A 19 13.55 5.43 12.23
N GLN A 20 14.12 5.32 11.02
CA GLN A 20 13.39 5.65 9.81
C GLN A 20 12.29 4.60 9.72
N GLU A 21 11.12 4.89 10.27
CA GLU A 21 9.91 4.18 9.92
C GLU A 21 9.80 4.28 8.40
N THR A 22 10.00 3.15 7.73
CA THR A 22 9.74 3.03 6.30
C THR A 22 8.25 3.31 6.15
N VAL A 23 7.89 4.53 5.74
CA VAL A 23 6.50 4.91 5.51
C VAL A 23 6.02 4.11 4.31
N THR A 24 5.39 2.96 4.56
CA THR A 24 4.76 2.16 3.53
C THR A 24 3.63 2.99 2.91
N ARG A 25 3.69 3.24 1.60
CA ARG A 25 2.67 4.05 0.91
C ARG A 25 1.32 3.33 0.96
N ASP A 26 0.27 4.05 1.36
CA ASP A 26 -1.10 3.54 1.32
C ASP A 26 -1.73 3.77 -0.06
N PHE A 27 -1.96 2.68 -0.80
CA PHE A 27 -2.60 2.69 -2.12
C PHE A 27 -4.12 2.47 -2.08
N SER A 28 -4.77 2.62 -0.92
CA SER A 28 -6.22 2.40 -0.79
C SER A 28 -7.05 3.31 -1.68
N ILE A 29 -6.61 4.55 -1.92
CA ILE A 29 -7.30 5.51 -2.79
C ILE A 29 -7.04 5.17 -4.27
N ASP A 30 -5.80 4.88 -4.62
CA ASP A 30 -5.39 4.56 -5.99
C ASP A 30 -6.09 3.27 -6.48
N SER A 31 -6.19 2.26 -5.61
CA SER A 31 -6.89 1.01 -5.91
C SER A 31 -8.40 1.19 -6.08
N GLN A 32 -9.04 2.06 -5.29
CA GLN A 32 -10.45 2.42 -5.46
C GLN A 32 -10.70 3.10 -6.81
N ALA A 33 -9.89 4.12 -7.14
CA ALA A 33 -10.03 4.85 -8.40
C ALA A 33 -9.89 3.93 -9.63
N MET A 34 -8.92 3.01 -9.59
CA MET A 34 -8.72 2.01 -10.64
C MET A 34 -9.94 1.08 -10.77
N ALA A 35 -10.44 0.57 -9.65
CA ALA A 35 -11.62 -0.28 -9.62
C ALA A 35 -12.89 0.43 -10.16
N GLU A 36 -13.11 1.69 -9.79
CA GLU A 36 -14.22 2.50 -10.31
C GLU A 36 -14.11 2.72 -11.82
N GLN A 37 -12.92 3.03 -12.32
CA GLN A 37 -12.70 3.25 -13.75
C GLN A 37 -13.08 2.02 -14.57
N ARG A 38 -12.68 0.82 -14.12
CA ARG A 38 -13.02 -0.42 -14.81
C ARG A 38 -14.49 -0.77 -14.67
N ALA A 39 -15.07 -0.57 -13.48
CA ALA A 39 -16.49 -0.78 -13.27
C ALA A 39 -17.39 0.08 -14.17
N ARG A 40 -16.94 1.27 -14.59
CA ARG A 40 -17.71 2.10 -15.54
C ARG A 40 -17.96 1.36 -16.85
N VAL A 41 -16.95 0.62 -17.31
CA VAL A 41 -17.00 -0.18 -18.53
C VAL A 41 -17.74 -1.49 -18.27
N ASP A 42 -17.30 -2.26 -17.27
CA ASP A 42 -17.81 -3.63 -17.05
C ASP A 42 -19.27 -3.66 -16.59
N LEU A 43 -19.72 -2.66 -15.82
CA LEU A 43 -21.11 -2.56 -15.37
C LEU A 43 -22.00 -1.76 -16.33
N SER A 44 -21.40 -1.09 -17.34
CA SER A 44 -22.03 -0.05 -18.16
C SER A 44 -22.69 1.04 -17.31
N CYS A 45 -22.01 1.44 -16.22
CA CYS A 45 -22.55 2.38 -15.24
C CYS A 45 -21.78 3.71 -15.30
N ARG A 46 -22.49 4.85 -15.30
CA ARG A 46 -21.83 6.17 -15.38
C ARG A 46 -21.01 6.47 -14.12
N ASN A 47 -21.55 6.14 -12.95
CA ASN A 47 -21.01 6.48 -11.64
C ASN A 47 -21.03 5.25 -10.71
N PRO A 48 -20.23 4.21 -10.97
CA PRO A 48 -19.96 3.19 -9.97
C PRO A 48 -19.16 3.80 -8.80
N LYS A 49 -19.29 3.21 -7.61
CA LYS A 49 -18.58 3.61 -6.40
C LYS A 49 -17.83 2.42 -5.83
N ALA A 50 -16.54 2.61 -5.58
CA ALA A 50 -15.74 1.63 -4.85
C ALA A 50 -15.84 1.88 -3.36
N ASP A 51 -15.98 0.80 -2.59
CA ASP A 51 -15.80 0.85 -1.14
C ASP A 51 -14.32 0.74 -0.78
N ARG A 52 -14.01 0.96 0.50
CA ARG A 52 -12.67 0.69 1.03
C ARG A 52 -12.26 -0.77 0.74
N PRO A 53 -10.99 -1.02 0.40
CA PRO A 53 -10.52 -2.38 0.15
C PRO A 53 -10.81 -3.30 1.34
N ILE A 54 -11.41 -4.46 1.06
CA ILE A 54 -11.85 -5.43 2.08
C ILE A 54 -10.67 -6.27 2.58
N ARG A 55 -9.62 -6.38 1.76
CA ARG A 55 -8.39 -7.12 2.08
C ARG A 55 -7.20 -6.47 1.39
N ARG A 56 -6.08 -6.41 2.12
CA ARG A 56 -4.75 -6.09 1.61
C ARG A 56 -3.86 -7.29 1.88
N ASP A 57 -3.33 -7.91 0.83
CA ASP A 57 -2.24 -8.87 0.93
C ASP A 57 -0.98 -8.18 0.39
N SER A 58 0.18 -8.42 0.99
CA SER A 58 1.45 -7.89 0.52
C SER A 58 2.42 -9.02 0.22
N MET A 59 3.11 -8.94 -0.92
CA MET A 59 4.23 -9.84 -1.19
C MET A 59 5.52 -9.13 -0.85
N THR A 60 6.36 -9.78 -0.05
CA THR A 60 7.64 -9.24 0.39
C THR A 60 8.80 -10.09 -0.13
N ASN A 61 9.90 -9.44 -0.49
CA ASN A 61 11.19 -10.08 -0.75
C ASN A 61 12.27 -9.36 0.05
N TRP A 62 13.08 -10.11 0.79
CA TRP A 62 14.06 -9.54 1.72
C TRP A 62 13.48 -8.44 2.62
N GLN A 63 12.26 -8.67 3.14
CA GLN A 63 11.52 -7.73 4.00
C GLN A 63 11.09 -6.41 3.33
N TYR A 64 11.29 -6.25 2.03
CA TYR A 64 10.75 -5.15 1.24
C TYR A 64 9.45 -5.57 0.56
N GLU A 65 8.42 -4.74 0.66
CA GLU A 65 7.15 -4.96 -0.04
C GLU A 65 7.34 -4.73 -1.54
N ILE A 66 7.21 -5.78 -2.35
CA ILE A 66 7.33 -5.68 -3.82
C ILE A 66 6.00 -5.19 -4.40
N TYR A 67 4.89 -5.72 -3.91
CA TYR A 67 3.55 -5.28 -4.31
C TYR A 67 2.51 -5.52 -3.21
N SER A 68 1.49 -4.66 -3.20
CA SER A 68 0.27 -4.80 -2.42
C SER A 68 -0.88 -5.21 -3.33
N GLU A 69 -1.58 -6.29 -3.01
CA GLU A 69 -2.84 -6.67 -3.63
C GLU A 69 -4.02 -6.20 -2.78
N TYR A 70 -4.99 -5.54 -3.42
CA TYR A 70 -6.19 -4.98 -2.83
C TYR A 70 -7.42 -5.63 -3.44
N LYS A 71 -8.28 -6.19 -2.59
CA LYS A 71 -9.60 -6.66 -2.98
C LYS A 71 -10.62 -5.53 -2.81
N VAL A 72 -11.06 -4.94 -3.93
CA VAL A 72 -11.94 -3.76 -3.95
C VAL A 72 -13.33 -4.16 -4.41
N TRP A 73 -14.33 -3.91 -3.57
CA TRP A 73 -15.73 -4.09 -3.92
C TRP A 73 -16.29 -2.82 -4.54
N VAL A 74 -17.04 -2.96 -5.63
CA VAL A 74 -17.60 -1.85 -6.37
C VAL A 74 -19.09 -2.11 -6.62
N GLU A 75 -19.90 -1.10 -6.31
CA GLU A 75 -21.33 -1.09 -6.62
C GLU A 75 -21.68 0.01 -7.62
N GLY A 76 -22.69 -0.26 -8.43
CA GLY A 76 -23.21 0.74 -9.35
C GLY A 76 -24.34 0.19 -10.19
N CYS A 77 -25.38 1.02 -10.40
CA CYS A 77 -26.48 0.68 -11.29
C CYS A 77 -27.16 -0.67 -10.95
N ASN A 78 -27.40 -0.93 -9.65
CA ASN A 78 -27.96 -2.17 -9.11
C ASN A 78 -27.15 -3.44 -9.42
N LYS A 79 -25.86 -3.29 -9.73
CA LYS A 79 -24.91 -4.38 -9.92
C LYS A 79 -23.75 -4.20 -8.95
N GLN A 80 -23.09 -5.31 -8.67
CA GLN A 80 -21.90 -5.36 -7.83
C GLN A 80 -20.84 -6.25 -8.48
N ILE A 81 -19.58 -5.89 -8.30
CA ILE A 81 -18.43 -6.66 -8.77
C ILE A 81 -17.27 -6.45 -7.80
N THR A 82 -16.31 -7.37 -7.80
CA THR A 82 -15.10 -7.26 -6.99
C THR A 82 -13.89 -7.40 -7.87
N TYR A 83 -12.92 -6.49 -7.71
CA TYR A 83 -11.66 -6.51 -8.43
C TYR A 83 -10.51 -6.85 -7.49
N LEU A 84 -9.49 -7.50 -8.05
CA LEU A 84 -8.17 -7.60 -7.44
C LEU A 84 -7.26 -6.58 -8.15
N VAL A 85 -6.82 -5.59 -7.38
CA VAL A 85 -5.96 -4.50 -7.86
C VAL A 85 -4.62 -4.62 -7.16
N VAL A 86 -3.54 -4.65 -7.93
CA VAL A 86 -2.18 -4.75 -7.41
C VAL A 86 -1.48 -3.42 -7.63
N CYS A 87 -0.77 -2.95 -6.61
CA CYS A 87 -0.04 -1.69 -6.60
C CYS A 87 1.43 -1.93 -6.21
N ARG A 88 2.34 -1.21 -6.87
CA ARG A 88 3.78 -1.19 -6.57
C ARG A 88 4.21 0.24 -6.27
N GLU A 89 5.31 0.44 -5.56
CA GLU A 89 5.79 1.80 -5.24
C GLU A 89 6.16 2.60 -6.49
N ASP A 90 6.79 1.94 -7.47
CA ASP A 90 7.33 2.59 -8.67
C ASP A 90 6.42 2.47 -9.91
N GLU A 91 5.24 1.86 -9.78
CA GLU A 91 4.33 1.63 -10.92
C GLU A 91 2.88 2.05 -10.58
N PRO A 92 2.08 2.47 -11.58
CA PRO A 92 0.65 2.66 -11.37
C PRO A 92 -0.02 1.34 -10.99
N CYS A 93 -1.06 1.40 -10.15
CA CYS A 93 -1.88 0.24 -9.83
C CYS A 93 -2.52 -0.37 -11.08
N ARG A 94 -2.57 -1.70 -11.15
CA ARG A 94 -3.15 -2.46 -12.26
C ARG A 94 -4.03 -3.59 -11.75
N PHE A 95 -4.81 -4.19 -12.63
CA PHE A 95 -5.58 -5.39 -12.28
C PHE A 95 -4.65 -6.61 -12.23
N ALA A 96 -4.95 -7.54 -11.33
CA ALA A 96 -4.12 -8.74 -11.13
C ALA A 96 -4.00 -9.61 -12.39
N ASP A 97 -5.00 -9.59 -13.27
CA ASP A 97 -5.00 -10.31 -14.55
C ASP A 97 -4.10 -9.68 -15.63
N GLN A 98 -3.59 -8.47 -15.39
CA GLN A 98 -2.70 -7.75 -16.31
C GLN A 98 -1.23 -7.80 -15.87
N ILE A 99 -0.92 -8.55 -14.81
CA ILE A 99 0.44 -8.65 -14.29
C ILE A 99 0.98 -10.02 -14.67
N ASP A 100 2.01 -10.01 -15.50
CA ASP A 100 2.91 -11.15 -15.63
C ASP A 100 3.75 -11.22 -14.35
N ILE A 101 3.32 -12.07 -13.41
CA ILE A 101 4.13 -12.43 -12.25
C ILE A 101 5.12 -13.50 -12.73
N ASP A 102 6.26 -13.07 -13.25
CA ASP A 102 7.40 -13.98 -13.41
C ASP A 102 7.91 -14.36 -12.00
N PRO A 103 7.88 -15.64 -11.62
CA PRO A 103 8.27 -16.13 -10.30
C PRO A 103 9.78 -16.03 -10.03
#